data_AF-A0A1Q3GNY9-F1
#
_entry.id   AF-A0A1Q3GNY9-F1
#
_cell.length_a   1.000
_cell.length_b   1.000
_cell.length_c   1.000
_cell.angle_alpha   90.00
_cell.angle_beta   90.00
_cell.angle_gamma   90.00
#
_symmetry.space_group_name_H-M   'P 1'
#
loop_
_entity.id
_entity.type
_entity.pdbx_description
1 polymer ?
#
loop_
_entity_poly.entity_id
_entity_poly.type
_entity_poly.pdbx_seq_one_letter_code
_entity_poly.pdbx_strand_id
1 'polypeptide(L)'
;MRKIAYSILPALLLVWGCGNAQKQQSSQLTFTLIHKKIEKSKDSHQAITRYLLQGDELIVTNQYKGGRRGSSNETKKHHLTSEKISEISTYFTQNDFYQDITAKGAQQVVPGIFRDISLKITKKGQAYNLSYAGGYKFGKSRGETNKTYKQLIRFERFLKKMLRK
;
A
#
# COMPACT_ATOMS: atom_id res chain seq x y z
N MET A 1 -11.16 -48.72 -72.14
CA MET A 1 -11.45 -47.29 -72.37
C MET A 1 -10.76 -46.52 -71.24
N ARG A 2 -9.70 -45.74 -71.51
CA ARG A 2 -9.66 -44.25 -71.58
C ARG A 2 -10.27 -43.57 -70.33
N LYS A 3 -9.74 -42.56 -69.62
CA LYS A 3 -8.57 -41.64 -69.63
C LYS A 3 -8.71 -40.86 -68.27
N ILE A 4 -7.65 -40.67 -67.49
CA ILE A 4 -6.93 -39.39 -67.22
C ILE A 4 -7.75 -38.24 -66.56
N ALA A 5 -7.49 -38.04 -65.25
CA ALA A 5 -6.91 -36.86 -64.56
C ALA A 5 -7.67 -35.56 -64.18
N TYR A 6 -7.03 -34.91 -63.20
CA TYR A 6 -7.14 -33.53 -62.67
C TYR A 6 -8.33 -33.31 -61.73
N SER A 7 -8.29 -32.56 -60.62
CA SER A 7 -7.36 -31.66 -59.93
C SER A 7 -8.10 -31.32 -58.61
N ILE A 8 -7.49 -30.98 -57.47
CA ILE A 8 -6.99 -29.66 -57.07
C ILE A 8 -6.48 -29.84 -55.62
N LEU A 9 -5.29 -29.31 -55.36
CA LEU A 9 -4.60 -29.21 -54.08
C LEU A 9 -5.15 -28.00 -53.25
N PRO A 10 -4.58 -27.67 -52.07
CA PRO A 10 -5.19 -27.60 -50.75
C PRO A 10 -5.84 -26.24 -50.37
N ALA A 11 -6.92 -26.26 -49.56
CA ALA A 11 -7.36 -25.05 -48.84
C ALA A 11 -6.68 -25.01 -47.46
N LEU A 12 -5.48 -24.44 -47.46
CA LEU A 12 -4.73 -24.00 -46.30
C LEU A 12 -5.48 -22.85 -45.62
N LEU A 13 -6.34 -23.13 -44.63
CA LEU A 13 -6.86 -22.11 -43.72
C LEU A 13 -5.95 -22.03 -42.50
N LEU A 14 -4.86 -21.27 -42.67
CA LEU A 14 -4.15 -20.59 -41.59
C LEU A 14 -5.12 -19.61 -40.94
N VAL A 15 -5.93 -20.09 -39.99
CA VAL A 15 -6.60 -19.19 -39.05
C VAL A 15 -5.51 -18.69 -38.11
N TRP A 16 -5.06 -17.47 -38.38
CA TRP A 16 -4.39 -16.60 -37.44
C TRP A 16 -5.31 -16.36 -36.23
N GLY A 17 -5.35 -17.33 -35.32
CA GLY A 17 -5.66 -17.08 -33.93
C GLY A 17 -4.40 -16.50 -33.30
N CYS A 18 -4.17 -15.20 -33.50
CA CYS A 18 -3.24 -14.41 -32.71
C CYS A 18 -3.81 -14.34 -31.28
N GLY A 19 -3.70 -15.45 -30.56
CA GLY A 19 -4.18 -15.62 -29.20
C GLY A 19 -3.20 -14.94 -28.27
N ASN A 20 -3.53 -13.69 -27.94
CA ASN A 20 -3.06 -12.94 -26.79
C ASN A 20 -1.57 -13.13 -26.45
N ALA A 21 -0.76 -12.17 -26.90
CA ALA A 21 0.24 -11.62 -26.01
C ALA A 21 -0.50 -11.11 -24.75
N GLN A 22 -0.83 -12.01 -23.82
CA GLN A 22 -0.92 -11.68 -22.41
C GLN A 22 0.44 -11.06 -22.12
N LYS A 23 0.52 -9.73 -22.21
CA LYS A 23 1.47 -8.95 -21.44
C LYS A 23 1.37 -9.56 -20.06
N GLN A 24 2.33 -10.41 -19.71
CA GLN A 24 2.59 -10.80 -18.35
C GLN A 24 2.67 -9.46 -17.63
N GLN A 25 1.59 -9.11 -16.94
CA GLN A 25 1.61 -8.10 -15.92
C GLN A 25 2.63 -8.65 -14.94
N SER A 26 3.88 -8.23 -15.11
CA SER A 26 4.91 -8.41 -14.11
C SER A 26 4.23 -7.95 -12.83
N SER A 27 4.13 -8.87 -11.89
CA SER A 27 3.29 -8.70 -10.73
C SER A 27 3.90 -7.62 -9.84
N GLN A 28 3.62 -6.37 -10.16
CA GLN A 28 4.27 -5.24 -9.56
C GLN A 28 3.72 -5.08 -8.16
N LEU A 29 4.62 -5.06 -7.18
CA LEU A 29 4.26 -4.75 -5.81
C LEU A 29 3.77 -3.30 -5.77
N THR A 30 2.56 -3.09 -5.26
CA THR A 30 2.09 -1.75 -4.91
C THR A 30 1.62 -1.77 -3.47
N PHE A 31 1.75 -0.66 -2.77
CA PHE A 31 1.16 -0.53 -1.44
C PHE A 31 0.74 0.90 -1.15
N THR A 32 -0.21 1.04 -0.23
CA THR A 32 -0.60 2.33 0.35
C THR A 32 -0.60 2.20 1.86
N LEU A 33 0.24 2.98 2.53
CA LEU A 33 0.24 3.13 3.98
C LEU A 33 -0.32 4.51 4.33
N ILE A 34 -1.37 4.58 5.13
CA ILE A 34 -1.94 5.82 5.65
C ILE A 34 -1.81 5.81 7.16
N HIS A 35 -1.15 6.81 7.73
CA HIS A 35 -1.08 7.03 9.17
C HIS A 35 -1.75 8.37 9.50
N LYS A 36 -2.91 8.29 10.15
CA LYS A 36 -3.68 9.42 10.62
C LYS A 36 -3.58 9.52 12.14
N LYS A 37 -3.15 10.68 12.63
CA LYS A 37 -3.10 11.06 14.04
C LYS A 37 -4.04 12.22 14.25
N ILE A 38 -5.01 12.07 15.16
CA ILE A 38 -5.95 13.12 15.55
C ILE A 38 -5.77 13.40 17.03
N GLU A 39 -5.47 14.64 17.39
CA GLU A 39 -5.46 15.12 18.75
C GLU A 39 -6.79 15.84 18.99
N LYS A 40 -7.70 15.22 19.74
CA LYS A 40 -8.99 15.81 20.10
C LYS A 40 -8.81 16.62 21.38
N SER A 41 -8.72 17.94 21.22
CA SER A 41 -8.70 18.97 22.27
C SER A 41 -9.57 20.16 21.82
N LYS A 42 -9.62 21.25 22.60
CA LYS A 42 -10.36 22.48 22.25
C LYS A 42 -10.04 22.97 20.83
N ASP A 43 -8.79 22.86 20.40
CA ASP A 43 -8.32 23.34 19.08
C ASP A 43 -8.10 22.22 18.05
N SER A 44 -8.55 20.99 18.35
CA SER A 44 -8.46 19.74 17.57
C SER A 44 -7.48 19.74 16.38
N HIS A 45 -6.36 19.02 16.50
CA HIS A 45 -5.32 18.98 15.48
C HIS A 45 -5.29 17.62 14.78
N GLN A 46 -4.97 17.60 13.50
CA GLN A 46 -4.85 16.38 12.71
C GLN A 46 -3.60 16.40 11.84
N ALA A 47 -2.90 15.26 11.81
CA ALA A 47 -1.84 14.97 10.86
C ALA A 47 -2.15 13.67 10.11
N ILE A 48 -1.99 13.67 8.79
CA ILE A 48 -2.07 12.47 7.95
C ILE A 48 -0.77 12.37 7.15
N THR A 49 -0.09 11.24 7.25
CA THR A 49 1.00 10.87 6.33
C THR A 49 0.54 9.70 5.47
N ARG A 50 0.70 9.81 4.15
CA ARG A 50 0.43 8.75 3.18
C ARG A 50 1.72 8.38 2.45
N TYR A 51 1.99 7.09 2.34
CA TYR A 51 3.00 6.51 1.48
C TYR A 51 2.30 5.70 0.39
N LEU A 52 2.67 5.92 -0.86
CA LEU A 52 2.13 5.21 -2.02
C LEU A 52 3.29 4.72 -2.88
N LEU A 53 3.45 3.40 -2.99
CA LEU A 53 4.36 2.78 -3.95
C LEU A 53 3.58 2.39 -5.20
N GLN A 54 3.95 2.99 -6.33
CA GLN A 54 3.45 2.66 -7.66
C GLN A 54 4.63 2.58 -8.61
N GLY A 55 4.81 1.46 -9.28
CA GLY A 55 6.00 1.33 -10.11
C GLY A 55 7.25 1.15 -9.24
N ASP A 56 8.22 2.01 -9.52
CA ASP A 56 9.41 2.29 -8.74
C ASP A 56 9.32 3.65 -7.99
N GLU A 57 8.19 4.36 -8.09
CA GLU A 57 7.98 5.65 -7.43
C GLU A 57 7.30 5.46 -6.06
N LEU A 58 7.96 5.93 -5.01
CA LEU A 58 7.39 6.07 -3.67
C LEU A 58 7.02 7.54 -3.42
N ILE A 59 5.72 7.79 -3.35
CA ILE A 59 5.14 9.12 -3.11
C ILE A 59 4.78 9.25 -1.64
N VAL A 60 5.26 10.31 -0.99
CA VAL A 60 5.00 10.64 0.42
C VAL A 60 4.24 11.96 0.50
N THR A 61 3.01 11.93 1.03
CA THR A 61 2.17 13.11 1.22
C THR A 61 1.92 13.34 2.72
N ASN A 62 2.21 14.54 3.22
CA ASN A 62 1.92 14.98 4.59
C ASN A 62 0.85 16.06 4.58
N GLN A 63 -0.24 15.85 5.31
CA GLN A 63 -1.33 16.80 5.47
C GLN A 63 -1.48 17.16 6.94
N TYR A 64 -1.54 18.45 7.23
CA TYR A 64 -1.82 18.95 8.57
C TYR A 64 -3.10 19.80 8.53
N LYS A 65 -4.00 19.61 9.49
CA LYS A 65 -5.23 20.38 9.65
C LYS A 65 -5.40 20.80 11.10
N GLY A 66 -5.80 22.05 11.34
CA GLY A 66 -6.09 22.60 12.67
C GLY A 66 -5.05 23.60 13.17
N GLY A 67 -5.39 24.31 14.26
CA GLY A 67 -4.57 25.37 14.86
C GLY A 67 -4.65 26.73 14.14
N ARG A 68 -3.88 27.72 14.62
CA ARG A 68 -3.89 29.12 14.13
C ARG A 68 -3.36 29.30 12.69
N ARG A 69 -2.65 28.31 12.13
CA ARG A 69 -1.99 28.40 10.81
C ARG A 69 -2.78 27.77 9.67
N GLY A 70 -4.00 27.28 9.91
CA GLY A 70 -4.83 26.65 8.88
C GLY A 70 -4.33 25.26 8.46
N SER A 71 -4.64 24.84 7.23
CA SER A 71 -4.23 23.55 6.69
C SER A 71 -3.02 23.66 5.77
N SER A 72 -2.08 22.72 5.87
CA SER A 72 -0.94 22.60 4.95
C SER A 72 -0.84 21.21 4.35
N ASN A 73 -0.26 21.13 3.15
CA ASN A 73 -0.04 19.88 2.42
C ASN A 73 1.34 19.90 1.76
N GLU A 74 2.12 18.85 1.93
CA GLU A 74 3.45 18.67 1.34
C GLU A 74 3.50 17.31 0.64
N THR A 75 4.06 17.23 -0.57
CA THR A 75 4.24 15.97 -1.29
C THR A 75 5.68 15.85 -1.78
N LYS A 76 6.29 14.68 -1.57
CA LYS A 76 7.63 14.31 -2.04
C LYS A 76 7.55 13.02 -2.83
N LYS A 77 8.32 12.95 -3.92
CA LYS A 77 8.45 11.76 -4.77
C LYS A 77 9.86 11.23 -4.65
N HIS A 78 9.99 9.91 -4.55
CA HIS A 78 11.26 9.22 -4.45
C HIS A 78 11.28 8.08 -5.46
N HIS A 79 12.26 8.10 -6.36
CA HIS A 79 12.52 6.96 -7.23
C HIS A 79 13.33 5.92 -6.46
N LEU A 80 12.86 4.68 -6.43
CA LEU A 80 13.48 3.58 -5.71
C LEU A 80 14.24 2.66 -6.67
N THR A 81 15.40 2.18 -6.23
CA THR A 81 16.10 1.11 -6.93
C THR A 81 15.34 -0.21 -6.80
N SER A 82 15.58 -1.14 -7.73
CA SER A 82 15.05 -2.51 -7.66
C SER A 82 15.39 -3.21 -6.35
N GLU A 83 16.58 -2.96 -5.80
CA GLU A 83 17.02 -3.45 -4.48
C GLU A 83 16.10 -2.97 -3.35
N LYS A 84 15.82 -1.66 -3.27
CA LYS A 84 14.90 -1.10 -2.26
C LYS A 84 13.48 -1.66 -2.39
N ILE A 85 13.00 -1.89 -3.60
CA ILE A 85 11.69 -2.53 -3.83
C ILE A 85 11.71 -3.98 -3.33
N SER A 86 12.79 -4.71 -3.59
CA SER A 86 13.00 -6.07 -3.09
C SER A 86 13.07 -6.12 -1.56
N GLU A 87 13.74 -5.16 -0.92
CA GLU A 87 13.77 -5.02 0.54
C GLU A 87 12.36 -4.82 1.11
N ILE A 88 11.51 -4.00 0.49
CA ILE A 88 10.12 -3.81 0.93
C ILE A 88 9.34 -5.13 0.80
N SER A 89 9.46 -5.84 -0.32
CA SER A 89 8.81 -7.14 -0.53
C SER A 89 9.26 -8.19 0.51
N THR A 90 10.55 -8.19 0.81
CA THR A 90 11.16 -9.07 1.83
C THR A 90 10.64 -8.71 3.22
N TYR A 91 10.57 -7.42 3.55
CA TYR A 91 10.02 -6.94 4.81
C TYR A 91 8.58 -7.41 5.02
N PHE A 92 7.74 -7.34 3.98
CA PHE A 92 6.36 -7.83 4.06
C PHE A 92 6.28 -9.33 4.33
N THR A 93 7.14 -10.10 3.68
CA THR A 93 7.19 -11.57 3.85
C THR A 93 7.67 -11.94 5.26
N GLN A 94 8.75 -11.32 5.75
CA GLN A 94 9.35 -11.62 7.05
C GLN A 94 8.50 -11.21 8.25
N ASN A 95 7.53 -10.30 8.06
CA ASN A 95 6.72 -9.76 9.13
C ASN A 95 5.23 -10.12 8.98
N ASP A 96 4.87 -11.11 8.15
CA ASP A 96 3.50 -11.58 7.97
C ASP A 96 2.51 -10.44 7.60
N PHE A 97 2.84 -9.66 6.59
CA PHE A 97 1.94 -8.60 6.08
C PHE A 97 0.93 -9.10 5.04
N TYR A 98 1.01 -10.36 4.61
CA TYR A 98 0.10 -10.94 3.64
C TYR A 98 -1.09 -11.64 4.32
N GLN A 99 -1.79 -10.90 5.17
CA GLN A 99 -2.96 -11.35 5.91
C GLN A 99 -3.94 -10.20 6.08
N ASP A 100 -5.24 -10.50 6.07
CA ASP A 100 -6.25 -9.48 6.32
C ASP A 100 -6.50 -9.35 7.83
N ILE A 101 -6.12 -8.22 8.41
CA ILE A 101 -6.31 -7.93 9.83
C ILE A 101 -6.93 -6.55 10.00
N THR A 102 -8.03 -6.50 10.76
CA THR A 102 -8.59 -5.26 11.28
C THR A 102 -8.57 -5.29 12.80
N ALA A 103 -7.69 -4.50 13.40
CA ALA A 103 -7.53 -4.40 14.84
C ALA A 103 -8.18 -3.12 15.38
N LYS A 104 -8.79 -3.21 16.56
CA LYS A 104 -9.30 -2.05 17.30
C LYS A 104 -8.57 -1.97 18.64
N GLY A 105 -8.13 -0.76 19.00
CA GLY A 105 -7.60 -0.47 20.32
C GLY A 105 -8.64 0.18 21.22
N ALA A 106 -8.19 0.70 22.36
CA ALA A 106 -9.05 1.39 23.32
C ALA A 106 -9.90 2.50 22.66
N GLN A 107 -11.14 2.61 23.15
CA GLN A 107 -12.14 3.51 22.60
C GLN A 107 -11.71 4.98 22.71
N GLN A 108 -12.09 5.78 21.70
CA GLN A 108 -11.70 7.18 21.63
C GLN A 108 -12.37 8.00 22.74
N VAL A 109 -11.59 8.49 23.70
CA VAL A 109 -12.03 9.41 24.75
C VAL A 109 -11.51 10.83 24.50
N VAL A 110 -12.37 11.83 24.66
CA VAL A 110 -12.02 13.26 24.56
C VAL A 110 -11.85 13.82 25.98
N PRO A 111 -10.76 14.54 26.29
CA PRO A 111 -9.64 14.91 25.40
C PRO A 111 -8.60 13.79 25.24
N GLY A 112 -8.05 13.61 24.04
CA GLY A 112 -7.13 12.50 23.78
C GLY A 112 -6.53 12.44 22.38
N ILE A 113 -5.72 11.39 22.13
CA ILE A 113 -5.08 11.12 20.84
C ILE A 113 -5.69 9.86 20.24
N PHE A 114 -6.17 9.98 19.02
CA PHE A 114 -6.65 8.88 18.19
C PHE A 114 -5.68 8.61 17.04
N ARG A 115 -5.46 7.34 16.77
CA ARG A 115 -4.59 6.85 15.70
C ARG A 115 -5.36 5.88 14.84
N ASP A 116 -5.28 6.10 13.55
CA ASP A 116 -5.81 5.23 12.52
C ASP A 116 -4.69 5.00 11.51
N ILE A 117 -4.22 3.76 11.43
CA ILE A 117 -3.15 3.36 10.53
C ILE A 117 -3.60 2.16 9.72
N SER A 118 -3.51 2.29 8.40
CA SER A 118 -3.92 1.26 7.45
C SER A 118 -2.86 1.06 6.39
N LEU A 119 -2.64 -0.19 6.03
CA LEU A 119 -1.75 -0.63 4.97
C LEU A 119 -2.53 -1.55 4.04
N LYS A 120 -2.60 -1.16 2.78
CA LYS A 120 -3.10 -2.00 1.69
C LYS A 120 -1.92 -2.41 0.81
N ILE A 121 -1.78 -3.69 0.54
CA ILE A 121 -0.72 -4.25 -0.30
C ILE A 121 -1.38 -4.97 -1.46
N THR A 122 -0.92 -4.71 -2.68
CA THR A 122 -1.30 -5.51 -3.85
C THR A 122 -0.06 -6.19 -4.40
N LYS A 123 -0.11 -7.52 -4.53
CA LYS A 123 0.98 -8.34 -5.08
C LYS A 123 0.37 -9.43 -5.94
N LYS A 124 0.84 -9.60 -7.18
CA LYS A 124 0.36 -10.67 -8.09
C LYS A 124 -1.16 -10.68 -8.25
N GLY A 125 -1.79 -9.50 -8.30
CA GLY A 125 -3.25 -9.37 -8.42
C GLY A 125 -4.03 -9.64 -7.12
N GLN A 126 -3.37 -10.08 -6.05
CA GLN A 126 -3.99 -10.27 -4.73
C GLN A 126 -3.83 -9.02 -3.88
N ALA A 127 -4.88 -8.66 -3.13
CA ALA A 127 -4.88 -7.52 -2.23
C ALA A 127 -4.98 -7.97 -0.77
N TYR A 128 -4.21 -7.33 0.10
CA TYR A 128 -4.12 -7.61 1.53
C TYR A 128 -4.27 -6.31 2.31
N ASN A 129 -4.98 -6.35 3.44
CA ASN A 129 -5.29 -5.17 4.25
C ASN A 129 -4.95 -5.39 5.72
N LEU A 130 -4.06 -4.56 6.27
CA LEU A 130 -3.78 -4.49 7.70
C LEU A 130 -4.18 -3.12 8.21
N SER A 131 -5.02 -3.08 9.24
CA SER A 131 -5.46 -1.82 9.84
C SER A 131 -5.53 -1.88 11.35
N TYR A 132 -5.31 -0.72 11.96
CA TYR A 132 -5.50 -0.50 13.38
C TYR A 132 -6.14 0.88 13.61
N ALA A 133 -7.19 0.91 14.42
CA ALA A 133 -7.81 2.15 14.90
C ALA A 133 -8.00 2.13 16.42
N GLY A 134 -7.55 3.17 17.13
CA GLY A 134 -7.70 3.26 18.58
C GLY A 134 -7.21 4.58 19.17
N GLY A 135 -7.51 4.86 20.44
CA GLY A 135 -7.11 6.11 21.09
C GLY A 135 -6.91 6.02 22.60
N TYR A 136 -6.37 7.10 23.17
CA TYR A 136 -6.11 7.23 24.61
C TYR A 136 -6.26 8.68 25.08
N LYS A 137 -6.56 8.88 26.37
CA LYS A 137 -6.62 10.21 27.02
C LYS A 137 -5.21 10.81 27.13
N PHE A 138 -5.06 12.13 27.02
CA PHE A 138 -3.78 12.79 27.28
C PHE A 138 -3.22 12.43 28.68
N GLY A 139 -1.89 12.33 28.80
CA GLY A 139 -1.21 11.94 30.03
C GLY A 139 -1.29 10.44 30.36
N LYS A 140 -2.18 9.67 29.72
CA LYS A 140 -2.17 8.20 29.82
C LYS A 140 -1.15 7.62 28.84
N SER A 141 -0.49 6.54 29.26
CA SER A 141 0.31 5.71 28.35
C SER A 141 -0.59 5.18 27.24
N ARG A 142 0.01 4.83 26.09
CA ARG A 142 -0.72 4.22 24.97
C ARG A 142 -1.35 2.91 25.47
N GLY A 143 -2.63 2.96 25.81
CA GLY A 143 -3.39 1.78 26.20
C GLY A 143 -3.34 0.77 25.07
N GLU A 144 -2.79 -0.40 25.38
CA GLU A 144 -2.56 -1.56 24.51
C GLU A 144 -1.47 -1.45 23.44
N THR A 145 -0.44 -2.25 23.68
CA THR A 145 0.63 -2.61 22.76
C THR A 145 0.14 -3.57 21.67
N ASN A 146 -0.85 -3.15 20.87
CA ASN A 146 -1.40 -3.96 19.77
C ASN A 146 -0.31 -4.35 18.75
N LYS A 147 -0.21 -5.66 18.42
CA LYS A 147 0.80 -6.22 17.51
C LYS A 147 0.73 -5.57 16.13
N THR A 148 -0.47 -5.49 15.54
CA THR A 148 -0.73 -4.88 14.22
C THR A 148 -0.30 -3.41 14.20
N TYR A 149 -0.67 -2.63 15.22
CA TYR A 149 -0.23 -1.24 15.35
C TYR A 149 1.30 -1.13 15.38
N LYS A 150 1.97 -1.92 16.23
CA LYS A 150 3.44 -1.91 16.34
C LYS A 150 4.11 -2.25 15.01
N GLN A 151 3.57 -3.25 14.33
CA GLN A 151 4.05 -3.72 13.03
C GLN A 151 3.93 -2.62 11.97
N LEU A 152 2.76 -1.96 11.87
CA LEU A 152 2.54 -0.86 10.93
C LEU A 152 3.45 0.35 11.21
N ILE A 153 3.65 0.72 12.48
CA ILE A 153 4.56 1.81 12.87
C ILE A 153 6.03 1.45 12.60
N ARG A 154 6.43 0.20 12.81
CA ARG A 154 7.79 -0.27 12.46
C ARG A 154 8.03 -0.19 10.96
N PHE A 155 7.04 -0.56 10.15
CA PHE A 155 7.10 -0.42 8.70
C PHE A 155 7.20 1.06 8.26
N GLU A 156 6.40 1.96 8.85
CA GLU A 156 6.53 3.40 8.58
C GLU A 156 7.95 3.92 8.87
N ARG A 157 8.56 3.49 9.99
CA ARG A 157 9.93 3.85 10.35
C ARG A 157 10.96 3.26 9.39
N PHE A 158 10.75 2.02 8.94
CA PHE A 158 11.59 1.39 7.93
C PHE A 158 11.59 2.22 6.63
N LEU A 159 10.42 2.64 6.13
CA LEU A 159 10.32 3.54 4.97
C LEU A 159 11.05 4.86 5.20
N LYS A 160 10.87 5.51 6.36
CA LYS A 160 11.58 6.76 6.69
C LYS A 160 13.10 6.60 6.68
N LYS A 161 13.62 5.47 7.16
CA LYS A 161 15.06 5.18 7.14
C LYS A 161 15.56 4.99 5.72
N MET A 162 14.84 4.21 4.90
CA MET A 162 15.17 3.95 3.50
C MET A 162 15.23 5.22 2.64
N LEU A 163 14.48 6.25 3.03
CA LEU A 163 14.40 7.54 2.35
C LEU A 163 15.37 8.61 2.89
N ARG A 164 16.09 8.35 3.98
CA ARG A 164 17.15 9.25 4.45
C ARG A 164 18.37 9.08 3.52
N LYS A 165 18.85 10.20 2.98
CA LYS A 165 20.09 10.28 2.21
C LYS A 165 21.29 10.16 3.13
#